data_AF-A0A0L0DBY9-F1
#
_entry.id   AF-A0A0L0DBY9-F1
#
_cell.length_a   1.000
_cell.length_b   1.000
_cell.length_c   1.000
_cell.angle_alpha   90.00
_cell.angle_beta   90.00
_cell.angle_gamma   90.00
#
_symmetry.space_group_name_H-M   'P 1'
#
loop_
_entity.id
_entity.type
_entity.pdbx_description
1 polymer ?
#
loop_
_entity_poly.entity_id
_entity_poly.type
_entity_poly.pdbx_seq_one_letter_code
_entity_poly.pdbx_strand_id
1 'polypeptide(L)'
;MSIHASLLGKRYMATMLHLVAILCAFYSLQNNVRAALPVNYKQSEYNKKMDEAMISWGLAMAFIAAELVLMIAGFSLFYALLAVFDIFVHVVGTITVVFFIANEWHVHTLWYIFILTVLIPLLAELAAVLSIVIFRRRPF
;
A
#
# COMPACT_ATOMS: atom_id res chain seq x y z
N MET A 1 7.11 -28.53 3.99
CA MET A 1 6.92 -27.15 4.48
C MET A 1 5.43 -26.96 4.73
N SER A 2 4.99 -26.49 5.90
CA SER A 2 3.54 -26.33 6.14
C SER A 2 2.97 -25.21 5.26
N ILE A 3 1.70 -25.31 4.87
CA ILE A 3 1.03 -24.33 4.00
C ILE A 3 1.17 -22.91 4.58
N HIS A 4 1.04 -22.76 5.90
CA HIS A 4 1.20 -21.48 6.61
C HIS A 4 2.59 -20.86 6.43
N ALA A 5 3.65 -21.66 6.55
CA ALA A 5 5.02 -21.17 6.36
C ALA A 5 5.27 -20.71 4.91
N SER A 6 4.67 -21.39 3.93
CA SER A 6 4.77 -20.99 2.52
C SER A 6 4.00 -19.69 2.22
N LEU A 7 2.89 -19.48 2.90
CA LEU A 7 2.04 -18.32 2.70
C LEU A 7 2.65 -17.07 3.34
N LEU A 8 3.28 -17.22 4.50
CA LEU A 8 4.00 -16.15 5.19
C LEU A 8 5.10 -15.54 4.30
N GLY A 9 5.97 -16.38 3.71
CA GLY A 9 7.04 -15.90 2.84
C GLY A 9 6.51 -15.16 1.61
N LYS A 10 5.44 -15.67 0.98
CA LYS A 10 4.81 -15.03 -0.18
C LYS A 10 4.20 -13.69 0.17
N ARG A 11 3.52 -13.61 1.31
CA ARG A 11 2.92 -12.39 1.83
C ARG A 11 3.98 -11.31 2.08
N TYR A 12 5.06 -11.67 2.79
CA TYR A 12 6.17 -10.76 3.03
C TYR A 12 6.76 -10.21 1.73
N MET A 13 7.01 -11.08 0.76
CA MET A 13 7.55 -10.67 -0.54
C MET A 13 6.58 -9.75 -1.31
N ALA A 14 5.27 -10.04 -1.28
CA ALA A 14 4.27 -9.20 -1.92
C ALA A 14 4.18 -7.80 -1.29
N THR A 15 4.12 -7.71 0.04
CA THR A 15 4.08 -6.42 0.76
C THR A 15 5.38 -5.63 0.54
N MET A 16 6.54 -6.29 0.58
CA MET A 16 7.84 -5.64 0.33
C MET A 16 7.95 -5.13 -1.11
N LEU A 17 7.50 -5.91 -2.09
CA LEU A 17 7.48 -5.50 -3.49
C LEU A 17 6.59 -4.27 -3.69
N HIS A 18 5.42 -4.25 -3.05
CA HIS A 18 4.51 -3.10 -3.13
C HIS A 18 5.12 -1.85 -2.47
N LEU A 19 5.81 -2.00 -1.34
CA LEU A 19 6.58 -0.90 -0.72
C LEU A 19 7.65 -0.34 -1.67
N VAL A 20 8.42 -1.21 -2.34
CA VAL A 20 9.41 -0.76 -3.34
C VAL A 20 8.73 -0.03 -4.49
N ALA A 21 7.59 -0.52 -4.98
CA ALA A 21 6.86 0.17 -6.04
C ALA A 21 6.40 1.57 -5.62
N ILE A 22 5.87 1.73 -4.40
CA ILE A 22 5.48 3.05 -3.86
C ILE A 22 6.70 3.96 -3.67
N LEU A 23 7.85 3.43 -3.24
CA LEU A 23 9.11 4.19 -3.22
C LEU A 23 9.49 4.68 -4.61
N CYS A 24 9.39 3.84 -5.63
CA CYS A 24 9.64 4.24 -7.02
C CYS A 24 8.66 5.30 -7.51
N ALA A 25 7.40 5.26 -7.09
CA ALA A 25 6.38 6.25 -7.47
C ALA A 25 6.74 7.67 -7.03
N PHE A 26 7.54 7.85 -5.97
CA PHE A 26 8.04 9.15 -5.56
C PHE A 26 8.75 9.90 -6.69
N TYR A 27 9.55 9.18 -7.48
CA TYR A 27 10.33 9.75 -8.58
C TYR A 27 9.46 10.16 -9.78
N SER A 28 8.26 9.58 -9.93
CA SER A 28 7.34 9.94 -11.01
C SER A 28 6.36 11.05 -10.63
N LEU A 29 6.20 11.37 -9.34
CA LEU A 29 5.19 12.32 -8.84
C LEU A 29 5.16 13.64 -9.61
N GLN A 30 6.31 14.22 -9.94
CA GLN A 30 6.36 15.48 -10.69
C GLN A 30 5.71 15.36 -12.07
N ASN A 31 5.96 14.26 -12.78
CA ASN A 31 5.36 13.99 -14.08
C ASN A 31 3.85 13.75 -13.93
N ASN A 32 3.44 12.93 -12.95
CA ASN A 32 2.03 12.66 -12.67
C ASN A 32 1.24 13.93 -12.29
N VAL A 33 1.86 14.87 -11.54
CA VAL A 33 1.26 16.17 -11.20
C VAL A 33 1.12 17.04 -12.45
N ARG A 34 2.14 17.10 -13.32
CA ARG A 34 2.06 17.86 -14.58
C ARG A 34 1.00 17.29 -15.51
N ALA A 35 0.89 15.97 -15.60
CA ALA A 35 -0.15 15.28 -16.38
C ALA A 35 -1.58 15.56 -15.86
N ALA A 36 -1.71 15.96 -14.59
CA ALA A 36 -2.98 16.33 -13.97
C ALA A 36 -3.38 17.81 -14.15
N LEU A 37 -2.50 18.63 -14.74
CA LEU A 37 -2.70 20.07 -14.87
C LEU A 37 -3.05 20.46 -16.32
N PRO A 38 -3.82 21.54 -16.53
CA PRO A 38 -4.06 22.09 -17.86
C PRO A 38 -2.77 22.67 -18.46
N VAL A 39 -2.70 22.82 -19.78
CA VAL A 39 -1.50 23.32 -20.49
C VAL A 39 -0.99 24.67 -19.94
N ASN A 40 -1.91 25.55 -19.53
CA ASN A 40 -1.60 26.85 -18.93
C ASN A 40 -1.99 26.85 -17.45
N TYR A 41 -1.17 26.24 -16.60
CA TYR A 41 -1.38 26.23 -15.16
C TYR A 41 -0.60 27.34 -14.45
N LYS A 42 -1.10 27.80 -13.31
CA LYS A 42 -0.37 28.68 -12.40
C LYS A 42 0.53 27.87 -11.48
N GLN A 43 1.67 28.45 -11.07
CA GLN A 43 2.59 27.79 -10.13
C GLN A 43 1.90 27.42 -8.79
N SER A 44 0.93 28.22 -8.34
CA SER A 44 0.16 27.92 -7.12
C SER A 44 -0.68 26.65 -7.26
N GLU A 45 -1.21 26.34 -8.45
CA GLU A 45 -1.99 25.12 -8.70
C GLU A 45 -1.08 23.90 -8.72
N TYR A 46 0.11 24.03 -9.31
CA TYR A 46 1.13 22.98 -9.26
C TYR A 46 1.56 22.66 -7.83
N ASN A 47 1.90 23.68 -7.03
CA ASN A 47 2.33 23.48 -5.65
C ASN A 47 1.25 22.77 -4.83
N LYS A 48 -0.02 23.20 -4.96
CA LYS A 48 -1.14 22.56 -4.27
C LYS A 48 -1.27 21.08 -4.66
N LYS A 49 -1.17 20.76 -5.95
CA LYS A 49 -1.27 19.36 -6.43
C LYS A 49 -0.07 18.52 -5.99
N MET A 50 1.12 19.12 -5.94
CA MET A 50 2.30 18.47 -5.40
C MET A 50 2.13 18.14 -3.91
N ASP A 51 1.66 19.09 -3.11
CA ASP A 51 1.42 18.89 -1.68
C ASP A 51 0.40 17.76 -1.44
N GLU A 52 -0.73 17.78 -2.17
CA GLU A 52 -1.73 16.70 -2.14
C GLU A 52 -1.12 15.33 -2.49
N ALA A 53 -0.27 15.29 -3.52
CA ALA A 53 0.41 14.07 -3.96
C ALA A 53 1.39 13.54 -2.91
N MET A 54 2.22 14.42 -2.33
CA MET A 54 3.18 14.07 -1.29
C MET A 54 2.50 13.53 -0.04
N ILE A 55 1.34 14.09 0.34
CA ILE A 55 0.53 13.56 1.46
C ILE A 55 0.06 12.14 1.15
N SER A 56 -0.54 11.91 -0.02
CA SER A 56 -1.05 10.58 -0.38
C SER A 56 0.06 9.52 -0.46
N TRP A 57 1.22 9.89 -1.03
CA TRP A 57 2.40 9.04 -1.08
C TRP A 57 2.96 8.76 0.32
N GLY A 58 3.08 9.79 1.16
CA GLY A 58 3.59 9.65 2.53
C GLY A 58 2.71 8.76 3.40
N LEU A 59 1.38 8.87 3.26
CA LEU A 59 0.44 7.98 3.93
C LEU A 59 0.58 6.53 3.44
N ALA A 60 0.68 6.31 2.12
CA ALA A 60 0.90 4.97 1.57
C ALA A 60 2.19 4.35 2.10
N MET A 61 3.29 5.10 2.11
CA MET A 61 4.58 4.69 2.67
C MET A 61 4.50 4.33 4.15
N ALA A 62 3.90 5.19 4.96
CA ALA A 62 3.80 4.98 6.41
C ALA A 62 2.93 3.75 6.74
N PHE A 63 1.82 3.56 6.03
CA PHE A 63 0.85 2.52 6.33
C PHE A 63 1.35 1.15 5.90
N ILE A 64 1.97 1.03 4.71
CA ILE A 64 2.56 -0.24 4.29
C ILE A 64 3.77 -0.63 5.15
N ALA A 65 4.54 0.34 5.64
CA ALA A 65 5.60 0.09 6.61
C ALA A 65 5.06 -0.37 7.96
N ALA A 66 3.97 0.23 8.45
CA ALA A 66 3.30 -0.21 9.66
C ALA A 66 2.77 -1.64 9.52
N GLU A 67 2.19 -1.98 8.38
CA GLU A 67 1.72 -3.34 8.08
C GLU A 67 2.88 -4.36 8.11
N LEU A 68 4.01 -4.04 7.49
CA LEU A 68 5.22 -4.87 7.57
C LEU A 68 5.68 -5.10 9.02
N VAL A 69 5.65 -4.06 9.86
CA VAL A 69 6.00 -4.18 11.28
C VAL A 69 5.02 -5.09 12.02
N LEU A 70 3.71 -4.97 11.78
CA LEU A 70 2.69 -5.83 12.39
C LEU A 70 2.86 -7.29 11.98
N MET A 71 3.18 -7.54 10.71
CA MET A 71 3.44 -8.88 10.20
C MET A 71 4.71 -9.48 10.82
N ILE A 72 5.81 -8.70 10.95
CA ILE A 72 7.05 -9.14 11.61
C ILE A 72 6.82 -9.42 13.10
N ALA A 73 5.98 -8.62 13.77
CA ALA A 73 5.59 -8.84 15.16
C ALA A 73 4.77 -10.13 15.36
N GLY A 74 4.24 -10.70 14.27
CA GLY A 74 3.71 -12.05 14.25
C GLY A 74 2.23 -12.21 14.63
N PHE A 75 1.49 -11.11 14.76
CA PHE A 75 0.09 -11.16 15.20
C PHE A 75 -0.84 -11.85 14.17
N SER A 76 -0.58 -11.71 12.88
CA SER A 76 -1.45 -12.22 11.82
C SER A 76 -0.97 -13.52 11.15
N LEU A 77 0.10 -14.14 11.66
CA LEU A 77 0.77 -15.32 11.04
C LEU A 77 -0.17 -16.52 10.82
N PHE A 78 -1.21 -16.61 11.63
CA PHE A 78 -2.10 -17.76 11.68
C PHE A 78 -3.40 -17.56 10.89
N TYR A 79 -3.67 -16.36 10.35
CA TYR A 79 -4.85 -16.08 9.54
C TYR A 79 -4.57 -16.35 8.06
N ALA A 80 -4.80 -17.59 7.61
CA ALA A 80 -4.52 -17.99 6.23
C ALA A 80 -5.31 -17.17 5.20
N LEU A 81 -6.59 -16.85 5.48
CA LEU A 81 -7.43 -16.08 4.56
C LEU A 81 -6.93 -14.63 4.41
N LEU A 82 -6.52 -14.01 5.52
CA LEU A 82 -5.92 -12.67 5.54
C LEU A 82 -4.61 -12.66 4.76
N ALA A 83 -3.77 -13.69 4.92
CA ALA A 83 -2.54 -13.78 4.17
C ALA A 83 -2.77 -13.94 2.65
N VAL A 84 -3.78 -14.70 2.21
CA VAL A 84 -4.15 -14.76 0.78
C VAL A 84 -4.67 -13.40 0.28
N PHE A 85 -5.51 -12.75 1.07
CA PHE A 85 -6.04 -11.42 0.76
C PHE A 85 -4.91 -10.39 0.58
N ASP A 86 -3.98 -10.29 1.53
CA ASP A 86 -2.85 -9.36 1.46
C ASP A 86 -1.97 -9.65 0.25
N ILE A 87 -1.63 -10.92 -0.01
CA ILE A 87 -0.85 -11.30 -1.21
C ILE A 87 -1.53 -10.77 -2.46
N PHE A 88 -2.83 -11.01 -2.62
CA PHE A 88 -3.58 -10.57 -3.79
C PHE A 88 -3.57 -9.04 -3.91
N VAL A 89 -3.91 -8.34 -2.82
CA VAL A 89 -4.03 -6.88 -2.82
C VAL A 89 -2.70 -6.19 -3.06
N HIS A 90 -1.60 -6.65 -2.44
CA HIS A 90 -0.27 -6.07 -2.68
C HIS A 90 0.27 -6.36 -4.08
N VAL A 91 -0.01 -7.54 -4.66
CA VAL A 91 0.37 -7.83 -6.05
C VAL A 91 -0.39 -6.93 -7.03
N VAL A 92 -1.71 -6.79 -6.85
CA VAL A 92 -2.52 -5.87 -7.66
C VAL A 92 -2.07 -4.42 -7.47
N GLY A 93 -1.82 -4.00 -6.23
CA GLY A 93 -1.29 -2.67 -5.91
C GLY A 93 0.05 -2.41 -6.57
N THR A 94 1.00 -3.35 -6.49
CA THR A 94 2.30 -3.27 -7.17
C THR A 94 2.12 -3.05 -8.67
N ILE A 95 1.33 -3.92 -9.34
CA ILE A 95 1.10 -3.80 -10.78
C ILE A 95 0.49 -2.42 -11.09
N THR A 96 -0.52 -2.00 -10.32
CA THR A 96 -1.20 -0.72 -10.51
C THR A 96 -0.25 0.47 -10.35
N VAL A 97 0.64 0.44 -9.36
CA VAL A 97 1.68 1.48 -9.17
C VAL A 97 2.65 1.50 -10.34
N VAL A 98 3.07 0.35 -10.85
CA VAL A 98 3.92 0.28 -12.05
C VAL A 98 3.21 0.91 -13.26
N PHE A 99 1.92 0.64 -13.46
CA PHE A 99 1.13 1.30 -14.52
C PHE A 99 0.99 2.81 -14.30
N PHE A 100 0.78 3.25 -13.04
CA PHE A 100 0.72 4.65 -12.66
C PHE A 100 2.01 5.41 -13.00
N ILE A 101 3.16 4.78 -12.77
CA ILE A 101 4.49 5.31 -13.12
C ILE A 101 4.66 5.32 -14.64
N ALA A 102 4.48 4.17 -15.29
CA ALA A 102 4.83 3.99 -16.71
C ALA A 102 3.97 4.83 -17.67
N ASN A 103 2.72 5.10 -17.31
CA ASN A 103 1.78 5.83 -18.16
C ASN A 103 1.48 7.24 -17.64
N GLU A 104 2.27 7.73 -16.67
CA GLU A 104 2.13 9.07 -16.10
C GLU A 104 0.67 9.40 -15.72
N TRP A 105 0.00 8.46 -15.05
CA TRP A 105 -1.41 8.61 -14.69
C TRP A 105 -1.66 9.87 -13.86
N HIS A 106 -2.88 10.40 -13.98
CA HIS A 106 -3.31 11.56 -13.21
C HIS A 106 -3.02 11.36 -11.71
N VAL A 107 -2.36 12.33 -11.07
CA VAL A 107 -1.82 12.18 -9.70
C VAL A 107 -2.88 11.79 -8.65
N HIS A 108 -4.13 12.19 -8.85
CA HIS A 108 -5.23 11.80 -7.96
C HIS A 108 -5.44 10.27 -7.89
N THR A 109 -4.99 9.52 -8.90
CA THR A 109 -5.07 8.05 -8.88
C THR A 109 -4.26 7.43 -7.73
N LEU A 110 -3.25 8.14 -7.21
CA LEU A 110 -2.48 7.69 -6.06
C LEU A 110 -3.33 7.55 -4.79
N TRP A 111 -4.39 8.37 -4.64
CA TRP A 111 -5.34 8.22 -3.53
C TRP A 111 -6.12 6.91 -3.61
N TYR A 112 -6.55 6.49 -4.81
CA TYR A 112 -7.26 5.23 -4.99
C TYR A 112 -6.34 4.03 -4.74
N ILE A 113 -5.09 4.11 -5.21
CA ILE A 113 -4.07 3.09 -4.91
C ILE A 113 -3.87 2.99 -3.40
N PHE A 114 -3.63 4.11 -2.71
CA PHE A 114 -3.48 4.14 -1.25
C PHE A 114 -4.67 3.50 -0.52
N ILE A 115 -5.90 3.94 -0.81
CA ILE A 115 -7.09 3.46 -0.09
C ILE A 115 -7.27 1.96 -0.31
N LEU A 116 -7.25 1.51 -1.56
CA LEU A 116 -7.62 0.13 -1.89
C LEU A 116 -6.53 -0.88 -1.54
N THR A 117 -5.27 -0.49 -1.66
CA THR A 117 -4.14 -1.44 -1.64
C THR A 117 -3.17 -1.26 -0.48
N VAL A 118 -3.40 -0.26 0.37
CA VAL A 118 -2.60 -0.01 1.57
C VAL A 118 -3.48 0.20 2.81
N LEU A 119 -4.47 1.09 2.76
CA LEU A 119 -5.32 1.36 3.92
C LEU A 119 -6.16 0.14 4.31
N ILE A 120 -6.83 -0.50 3.35
CA ILE A 120 -7.68 -1.66 3.62
C ILE A 120 -6.87 -2.85 4.21
N PRO A 121 -5.72 -3.26 3.63
CA PRO A 121 -4.85 -4.27 4.23
C PRO A 121 -4.43 -3.95 5.66
N LEU A 122 -3.97 -2.71 5.93
CA LEU A 122 -3.58 -2.32 7.28
C LEU A 122 -4.77 -2.40 8.26
N LEU A 123 -5.96 -1.99 7.86
CA LEU A 123 -7.15 -2.11 8.71
C LEU A 123 -7.52 -3.58 8.99
N ALA A 124 -7.36 -4.46 8.01
CA ALA A 124 -7.57 -5.89 8.20
C ALA A 124 -6.54 -6.50 9.17
N GLU A 125 -5.28 -6.07 9.08
CA GLU A 125 -4.22 -6.42 10.03
C GLU A 125 -4.52 -5.94 11.46
N LEU A 126 -4.91 -4.67 11.60
CA LEU A 126 -5.30 -4.13 12.89
C LEU A 126 -6.51 -4.87 13.48
N ALA A 127 -7.49 -5.25 12.65
CA ALA A 127 -8.61 -6.06 13.10
C ALA A 127 -8.16 -7.45 13.60
N ALA A 128 -7.19 -8.09 12.93
CA ALA A 128 -6.60 -9.34 13.38
C ALA A 128 -5.88 -9.18 14.73
N VAL A 129 -5.05 -8.14 14.88
CA VAL A 129 -4.38 -7.79 16.15
C VAL A 129 -5.39 -7.59 17.27
N LEU A 130 -6.43 -6.79 17.04
CA LEU A 130 -7.49 -6.52 18.02
C LEU A 130 -8.23 -7.82 18.40
N SER A 131 -8.47 -8.71 17.44
CA SER A 131 -9.11 -10.02 17.68
C SER A 131 -8.31 -10.90 18.66
N ILE A 132 -6.98 -10.83 18.62
CA ILE A 132 -6.10 -11.56 19.54
C ILE A 132 -5.99 -10.84 20.87
N VAL A 133 -5.65 -9.54 20.85
CA VAL A 133 -5.27 -8.80 22.06
C VAL A 133 -6.49 -8.54 22.95
N ILE A 134 -7.62 -8.12 22.37
CA ILE A 134 -8.82 -7.73 23.12
C ILE A 134 -9.71 -8.94 23.35
N PHE A 135 -10.07 -9.65 22.27
CA PHE A 135 -11.05 -10.72 22.35
C PHE A 135 -10.43 -12.07 22.75
N ARG A 136 -9.10 -12.13 22.92
CA ARG A 136 -8.33 -13.35 23.24
C ARG A 136 -8.68 -14.51 22.33
N ARG A 137 -9.07 -14.22 21.08
CA ARG A 137 -9.35 -15.26 20.10
C ARG A 137 -8.03 -15.93 19.77
N ARG A 138 -7.99 -17.25 19.89
CA ARG A 138 -6.89 -18.02 19.35
C ARG A 138 -7.17 -18.18 17.86
N PRO A 139 -6.30 -17.69 16.97
CA PRO A 139 -6.31 -18.22 15.62
C PRO A 139 -5.93 -19.69 15.77
N PHE A 140 -6.89 -20.59 15.49
CA PHE A 140 -6.97 -22.00 15.90
C PHE A 140 -7.63 -22.26 17.27
#